data_AF-A0A6P1IVU4-F1
#
_entry.id   AF-A0A6P1IVU4-F1
#
_cell.length_a   1.000
_cell.length_b   1.000
_cell.length_c   1.000
_cell.angle_alpha   90.00
_cell.angle_beta   90.00
_cell.angle_gamma   90.00
#
_symmetry.space_group_name_H-M   'P 1'
#
loop_
_entity.id
_entity.type
_entity.pdbx_description
1 polymer ?
#
loop_
_entity_poly.entity_id
_entity_poly.type
_entity_poly.pdbx_seq_one_letter_code
_entity_poly.pdbx_strand_id
1 'polypeptide(L)'
;MTAHAQAWAFRIAEAQADTHITLCGIPYRRIPYGTDYPNGATTCRDCGVAHGQLHVPTCCVERCPVCNGQAMCCDCADGDEPEEVEA
;
A
#
# COMPACT_ATOMS: atom_id res chain seq x y z
N MET A 1 15.48 19.25 13.88
CA MET A 1 15.02 18.01 13.22
C MET A 1 16.25 17.15 12.95
N THR A 2 16.19 15.84 13.20
CA THR A 2 17.33 14.93 12.98
C THR A 2 17.38 14.48 11.52
N ALA A 3 18.56 14.04 11.04
CA ALA A 3 18.71 13.50 9.68
C ALA A 3 17.76 12.33 9.40
N HIS A 4 17.48 11.49 10.42
CA HIS A 4 16.51 10.40 10.33
C HIS A 4 15.09 10.91 10.02
N ALA A 5 14.63 11.97 10.71
CA ALA A 5 13.31 12.53 10.48
C ALA A 5 13.16 13.10 9.07
N GLN A 6 14.22 13.72 8.54
CA GLN A 6 14.24 14.23 7.16
C GLN A 6 14.21 13.09 6.13
N ALA A 7 14.98 12.03 6.35
CA ALA A 7 14.97 10.86 5.47
C ALA A 7 13.59 10.17 5.45
N TRP A 8 12.91 10.08 6.59
CA TRP A 8 11.56 9.52 6.64
C TRP A 8 10.52 10.40 5.95
N ALA A 9 10.59 11.72 6.15
CA ALA A 9 9.72 12.67 5.46
C ALA A 9 9.89 12.58 3.93
N PHE A 10 11.12 12.36 3.45
CA PHE A 10 11.39 12.12 2.03
C PHE A 10 10.70 10.85 1.53
N ARG A 11 10.78 9.73 2.26
CA ARG A 11 10.06 8.49 1.89
C ARG A 11 8.55 8.67 1.84
N ILE A 12 7.97 9.42 2.77
CA ILE A 12 6.54 9.77 2.73
C ILE A 12 6.22 10.55 1.45
N ALA A 13 7.06 11.51 1.08
CA ALA A 13 6.89 12.29 -0.15
C ALA A 13 7.00 11.44 -1.41
N GLU A 14 8.00 10.55 -1.51
CA GLU A 14 8.15 9.60 -2.62
C GLU A 14 6.92 8.69 -2.74
N ALA A 15 6.41 8.20 -1.61
CA ALA A 15 5.23 7.37 -1.57
C ALA A 15 3.97 8.07 -2.12
N GLN A 16 3.89 9.41 -2.06
CA GLN A 16 2.78 10.15 -2.64
C GLN A 16 2.85 10.22 -4.18
N ALA A 17 4.04 10.09 -4.75
CA ALA A 17 4.23 10.05 -6.20
C ALA A 17 3.85 8.69 -6.80
N ASP A 18 4.03 7.62 -6.03
CA ASP A 18 3.66 6.26 -6.44
C ASP A 18 2.17 6.00 -6.19
N THR A 19 1.34 6.36 -7.17
CA THR A 19 -0.12 6.37 -7.04
C THR A 19 -0.80 5.04 -7.36
N HIS A 20 -0.08 4.07 -7.93
CA HIS A 20 -0.62 2.80 -8.39
C HIS A 20 0.21 1.62 -7.90
N ILE A 21 -0.45 0.53 -7.59
CA ILE A 21 0.20 -0.77 -7.33
C ILE A 21 -0.19 -1.71 -8.47
N THR A 22 0.78 -2.47 -9.00
CA THR A 22 0.52 -3.45 -10.06
C THR A 22 0.20 -4.80 -9.45
N LEU A 23 -0.96 -5.35 -9.79
CA LEU A 23 -1.43 -6.68 -9.39
C LEU A 23 -1.84 -7.45 -10.65
N CYS A 24 -1.31 -8.66 -10.85
CA CYS A 24 -1.50 -9.44 -12.09
C CYS A 24 -1.21 -8.64 -13.38
N GLY A 25 -0.19 -7.78 -13.37
CA GLY A 25 0.14 -6.90 -14.51
C GLY A 25 -0.81 -5.73 -14.74
N ILE A 26 -1.86 -5.58 -13.92
CA ILE A 26 -2.85 -4.50 -14.01
C ILE A 26 -2.53 -3.43 -12.94
N PRO A 27 -2.40 -2.14 -13.32
CA PRO A 27 -2.19 -1.07 -12.36
C PRO A 27 -3.52 -0.70 -11.67
N TYR A 28 -3.55 -0.80 -10.35
CA TYR A 28 -4.66 -0.35 -9.51
C TYR A 28 -4.27 0.90 -8.73
N ARG A 29 -5.18 1.87 -8.65
CA ARG A 29 -4.98 3.05 -7.81
C ARG A 29 -4.88 2.63 -6.35
N ARG A 30 -3.84 3.09 -5.65
CA ARG A 30 -3.64 2.81 -4.23
C ARG A 30 -4.68 3.54 -3.39
N ILE A 31 -5.05 2.97 -2.25
CA ILE A 31 -6.06 3.53 -1.35
C ILE A 31 -5.36 4.47 -0.35
N PRO A 32 -5.77 5.74 -0.26
CA PRO A 32 -5.24 6.66 0.74
C PRO A 32 -5.62 6.24 2.16
N TYR A 33 -4.73 6.51 3.11
CA TYR A 33 -5.01 6.31 4.53
C TYR A 33 -6.25 7.11 4.95
N GLY A 34 -7.12 6.49 5.75
CA GLY A 34 -8.39 7.09 6.16
C GLY A 34 -9.54 6.85 5.18
N THR A 35 -9.27 6.41 3.94
CA THR A 35 -10.29 5.78 3.09
C THR A 35 -10.38 4.28 3.40
N ASP A 36 -9.21 3.65 3.58
CA ASP A 36 -9.08 2.25 4.02
C ASP A 36 -9.41 2.05 5.51
N TYR A 37 -9.14 3.06 6.35
CA TYR A 37 -9.41 3.07 7.79
C TYR A 37 -10.10 4.38 8.21
N PRO A 38 -11.39 4.57 7.89
CA PRO A 38 -12.10 5.83 8.15
C PRO A 38 -12.21 6.19 9.64
N ASN A 39 -12.25 5.19 10.52
CA ASN A 39 -12.28 5.37 11.97
C ASN A 39 -10.89 5.25 12.62
N GLY A 40 -9.82 5.34 11.82
CA GLY A 40 -8.43 5.27 12.27
C GLY A 40 -7.98 6.50 13.07
N ALA A 41 -6.77 6.43 13.60
CA ALA A 41 -6.10 7.59 14.20
C ALA A 41 -5.72 8.61 13.10
N THR A 42 -5.48 9.87 13.48
CA THR A 42 -5.14 10.95 12.54
C THR A 42 -3.94 10.66 11.65
N THR A 43 -3.01 9.83 12.13
CA THR A 43 -1.89 9.30 11.35
C THR A 43 -1.85 7.78 11.43
N CYS A 44 -1.34 7.16 10.37
CA CYS A 44 -1.13 5.72 10.31
C CYS A 44 -0.12 5.31 11.39
N ARG A 45 -0.48 4.29 12.18
CA ARG A 45 0.37 3.77 13.27
C ARG A 45 1.74 3.30 12.78
N ASP A 46 1.81 2.77 11.56
CA ASP A 46 3.00 2.10 11.05
C ASP A 46 3.91 3.07 10.28
N CYS A 47 3.39 3.72 9.22
CA CYS A 47 4.20 4.59 8.37
C CYS A 47 4.09 6.09 8.70
N GLY A 48 3.15 6.49 9.56
CA GLY A 48 3.01 7.87 10.03
C GLY A 48 2.31 8.85 9.07
N VAL A 49 1.80 8.39 7.93
CA VAL A 49 1.07 9.24 6.97
C VAL A 49 -0.28 9.71 7.53
N ALA A 50 -0.72 10.90 7.15
CA ALA A 50 -2.00 11.46 7.57
C ALA A 50 -3.17 10.95 6.72
N HIS A 51 -4.40 11.18 7.18
CA HIS A 51 -5.60 10.92 6.37
C HIS A 51 -5.51 11.62 5.00
N GLY A 52 -5.85 10.89 3.94
CA GLY A 52 -5.78 11.36 2.55
C GLY A 52 -4.42 11.17 1.87
N GLN A 53 -3.37 10.78 2.60
CA GLN A 53 -2.07 10.45 2.03
C GLN A 53 -1.97 8.96 1.70
N LEU A 54 -1.20 8.62 0.67
CA LEU A 54 -0.84 7.24 0.38
C LEU A 54 0.16 6.72 1.42
N HIS A 55 0.03 5.45 1.79
CA HIS A 55 0.96 4.80 2.71
C HIS A 55 2.38 4.76 2.11
N VAL A 56 3.41 4.70 2.95
CA VAL A 56 4.75 4.32 2.48
C VAL A 56 4.68 2.86 2.00
N PRO A 57 5.22 2.51 0.80
CA PRO A 57 5.27 1.11 0.36
C PRO A 57 5.83 0.20 1.45
N THR A 58 5.29 -1.01 1.56
CA THR A 58 5.53 -2.00 2.64
C THR A 58 4.90 -1.66 4.00
N CYS A 59 4.06 -0.64 4.11
CA CYS A 59 3.24 -0.41 5.30
C CYS A 59 2.28 -1.58 5.54
N CYS A 60 2.30 -2.15 6.75
CA CYS A 60 1.44 -3.28 7.11
C CYS A 60 -0.05 -2.92 7.27
N VAL A 61 -0.36 -1.61 7.28
CA VAL A 61 -1.73 -1.09 7.34
C VAL A 61 -2.32 -0.90 5.95
N GLU A 62 -1.51 -0.71 4.90
CA GLU A 62 -2.01 -0.43 3.55
C GLU A 62 -2.93 -1.54 3.04
N ARG A 63 -4.09 -1.16 2.49
CA ARG A 63 -5.08 -2.12 1.97
C ARG A 63 -4.93 -2.34 0.47
N CYS A 64 -5.04 -3.61 0.07
CA CYS A 64 -5.08 -4.01 -1.34
C CYS A 64 -6.34 -3.42 -2.01
N PRO A 65 -6.22 -2.72 -3.15
CA PRO A 65 -7.37 -2.15 -3.85
C PRO A 65 -8.33 -3.20 -4.46
N VAL A 66 -7.93 -4.47 -4.50
CA VAL A 66 -8.73 -5.56 -5.06
C VAL A 66 -9.50 -6.30 -3.97
N CYS A 67 -8.81 -6.85 -2.97
CA CYS A 67 -9.44 -7.67 -1.92
C CYS A 67 -9.65 -6.96 -0.59
N ASN A 68 -9.14 -5.72 -0.44
CA ASN A 68 -9.11 -4.98 0.82
C ASN A 68 -8.37 -5.70 1.96
N GLY A 69 -7.56 -6.73 1.66
CA GLY A 69 -6.59 -7.35 2.56
C GLY A 69 -5.34 -6.49 2.75
N GLN A 70 -4.32 -6.99 3.45
CA GLN A 70 -3.03 -6.27 3.57
C GLN A 70 -2.32 -6.30 2.21
N ALA A 71 -2.03 -5.12 1.64
CA ALA A 71 -1.46 -5.02 0.30
C ALA A 71 -0.13 -5.78 0.14
N MET A 72 0.72 -5.77 1.17
CA MET A 72 2.02 -6.45 1.14
C MET A 72 1.94 -7.99 1.23
N CYS A 73 0.79 -8.56 1.59
CA CYS A 73 0.62 -10.00 1.82
C CYS A 73 -0.67 -10.55 1.18
N CYS A 74 -1.21 -9.88 0.15
CA CYS A 74 -2.39 -10.39 -0.55
C CYS A 74 -1.99 -11.24 -1.75
N ASP A 75 -2.75 -12.30 -2.00
CA ASP A 75 -2.54 -13.20 -3.15
C ASP A 75 -3.12 -12.62 -4.46
N CYS A 76 -3.51 -11.34 -4.48
CA CYS A 76 -4.07 -10.71 -5.69
C CYS A 76 -3.04 -10.44 -6.79
N ALA A 77 -1.74 -10.58 -6.50
CA ALA A 77 -0.68 -10.45 -7.49
C ALA A 77 -0.37 -11.78 -8.20
N ASP A 78 -0.70 -12.89 -7.55
CA ASP A 78 -0.46 -14.25 -8.02
C ASP A 78 -1.72 -14.73 -8.76
N GLY A 79 -1.90 -14.23 -9.97
CA GLY A 79 -2.81 -14.88 -10.90
C GLY A 79 -2.25 -16.26 -11.19
N ASP A 80 -2.96 -17.31 -10.75
CA ASP A 80 -2.67 -18.70 -11.09
C ASP A 80 -2.22 -18.80 -12.55
N GLU A 81 -0.94 -19.12 -12.78
CA GLU A 81 -0.58 -19.80 -14.01
C GLU A 81 -1.40 -21.10 -13.99
N PRO A 82 -2.15 -21.44 -15.05
CA PRO A 82 -2.92 -22.67 -15.04
C PRO A 82 -1.96 -23.84 -14.79
N GLU A 83 -2.13 -24.55 -13.67
CA GLU A 83 -1.43 -25.84 -13.48
C GLU A 83 -1.73 -26.69 -14.72
N GLU A 84 -0.70 -27.00 -15.50
CA GLU A 84 -0.77 -27.99 -16.57
C GLU A 84 -1.15 -29.32 -15.91
N VAL A 85 -2.44 -29.67 -15.97
CA VAL A 85 -2.91 -31.01 -15.64
C VAL A 85 -2.36 -31.96 -16.71
N GLU A 86 -1.23 -32.60 -16.42
CA GLU A 86 -0.71 -33.68 -17.26
C GLU A 86 -1.72 -34.85 -17.24
N ALA A 87 -2.15 -35.25 -18.44
CA ALA A 87 -3.20 -36.23 -18.70
C ALA A 87 -2.72 -37.69 -18.63
#